data_AF-A0A2D8T9D6-F1
#
_entry.id   AF-A0A2D8T9D6-F1
#
_cell.length_a   1.000
_cell.length_b   1.000
_cell.length_c   1.000
_cell.angle_alpha   90.00
_cell.angle_beta   90.00
_cell.angle_gamma   90.00
#
_symmetry.space_group_name_H-M   'P 1'
#
loop_
_entity.id
_entity.type
_entity.pdbx_description
1 polymer ?
#
loop_
_entity_poly.entity_id
_entity_poly.type
_entity_poly.pdbx_seq_one_letter_code
_entity_poly.pdbx_strand_id
1 'polypeptide(L)'
;MEKMESQWTSASAQSTAHQTSEENAGELRFLRAQLADEKAAREAAEAQLRKAGEELQKLKADMLGVKDQQAATLRQHEATLEARFNENAILMKSLKTAQDREEQVQLLVAQVNKAQLLFTRLLNALLQQAAPRYLPANIRLQRKCELMEKHSLFDPVWYLNQNPDVSEAGVDAAEHFVSHGLREGRSVNRTMEDLRRSVEALQGQRR
;
A
#
# COMPACT_ATOMS: atom_id res chain seq x y z
N MET A 1 108.03 -80.89 10.57
CA MET A 1 107.11 -80.42 9.51
C MET A 1 105.68 -80.26 10.03
N GLU A 2 105.18 -81.19 10.84
CA GLU A 2 103.79 -81.16 11.40
C GLU A 2 103.46 -79.96 12.33
N LYS A 3 104.45 -79.40 13.03
CA LYS A 3 104.25 -78.23 13.91
C LYS A 3 104.08 -76.89 13.17
N MET A 4 104.55 -76.76 11.92
CA MET A 4 104.45 -75.49 11.17
C MET A 4 103.12 -75.36 10.39
N GLU A 5 102.56 -76.46 9.88
CA GLU A 5 101.25 -76.45 9.20
C GLU A 5 100.08 -76.27 10.20
N SER A 6 100.22 -76.78 11.42
CA SER A 6 99.29 -76.53 12.54
C SER A 6 99.25 -75.05 12.96
N GLN A 7 100.38 -74.34 12.89
CA GLN A 7 100.45 -72.93 13.27
C GLN A 7 99.90 -72.01 12.17
N TRP A 8 100.07 -72.35 10.89
CA TRP A 8 99.51 -71.58 9.77
C TRP A 8 97.98 -71.76 9.63
N THR A 9 97.47 -72.96 9.87
CA THR A 9 96.02 -73.21 9.89
C THR A 9 95.34 -72.54 11.08
N SER A 10 95.97 -72.51 12.27
CA SER A 10 95.43 -71.77 13.42
C SER A 10 95.46 -70.26 13.20
N ALA A 11 96.51 -69.71 12.59
CA ALA A 11 96.63 -68.27 12.30
C ALA A 11 95.65 -67.80 11.22
N SER A 12 95.44 -68.59 10.16
CA SER A 12 94.44 -68.29 9.11
C SER A 12 93.00 -68.41 9.65
N ALA A 13 92.71 -69.43 10.48
CA ALA A 13 91.43 -69.57 11.17
C ALA A 13 91.18 -68.45 12.19
N GLN A 14 92.21 -67.99 12.91
CA GLN A 14 92.10 -66.84 13.81
C GLN A 14 91.92 -65.54 13.05
N SER A 15 92.59 -65.31 11.92
CA SER A 15 92.41 -64.11 11.10
C SER A 15 91.01 -64.04 10.47
N THR A 16 90.53 -65.15 9.89
CA THR A 16 89.16 -65.24 9.34
C THR A 16 88.09 -65.14 10.41
N ALA A 17 88.31 -65.69 11.61
CA ALA A 17 87.41 -65.49 12.75
C ALA A 17 87.42 -64.05 13.26
N HIS A 18 88.58 -63.36 13.25
CA HIS A 18 88.68 -61.97 13.66
C HIS A 18 87.99 -61.03 12.65
N GLN A 19 88.14 -61.31 11.36
CA GLN A 19 87.57 -60.53 10.27
C GLN A 19 86.04 -60.71 10.17
N THR A 20 85.54 -61.93 10.32
CA THR A 20 84.09 -62.19 10.45
C THR A 20 83.51 -61.62 11.74
N SER A 21 84.26 -61.60 12.85
CA SER A 21 83.83 -60.93 14.08
C SER A 21 83.75 -59.41 13.93
N GLU A 22 84.66 -58.79 13.18
CA GLU A 22 84.63 -57.36 12.89
C GLU A 22 83.50 -56.99 11.92
N GLU A 23 83.25 -57.79 10.88
CA GLU A 23 82.11 -57.65 9.98
C GLU A 23 80.77 -57.78 10.72
N ASN A 24 80.61 -58.82 11.55
CA ASN A 24 79.43 -59.00 12.40
C ASN A 24 79.24 -57.85 13.40
N ALA A 25 80.33 -57.30 13.94
CA ALA A 25 80.28 -56.11 14.80
C ALA A 25 79.94 -54.82 14.02
N GLY A 26 80.27 -54.75 12.73
CA GLY A 26 79.84 -53.70 11.82
C GLY A 26 78.35 -53.79 11.50
N GLU A 27 77.86 -54.98 11.14
CA GLU A 27 76.45 -55.26 10.89
C GLU A 27 75.58 -55.01 12.13
N LEU A 28 76.02 -55.44 13.32
CA LEU A 28 75.31 -55.15 14.58
C LEU A 28 75.25 -53.65 14.89
N ARG A 29 76.30 -52.89 14.56
CA ARG A 29 76.29 -51.42 14.71
C ARG A 29 75.31 -50.77 13.73
N PHE A 30 75.28 -51.23 12.48
CA PHE A 30 74.35 -50.76 11.47
C PHE A 30 72.89 -51.05 11.84
N LEU A 31 72.57 -52.30 12.23
CA LEU A 31 71.22 -52.68 12.64
C LEU A 31 70.75 -51.94 13.89
N ARG A 32 71.65 -51.66 14.84
CA ARG A 32 71.32 -50.83 16.02
C ARG A 32 71.03 -49.37 15.64
N ALA A 33 71.78 -48.82 14.69
CA ALA A 33 71.52 -47.47 14.18
C ALA A 33 70.17 -47.41 13.46
N GLN A 34 69.89 -48.37 12.58
CA GLN A 34 68.62 -48.47 11.86
C GLN A 34 67.43 -48.63 12.81
N LEU A 35 67.56 -49.46 13.86
CA LEU A 35 66.54 -49.61 14.90
C LEU A 35 66.34 -48.32 15.70
N ALA A 36 67.41 -47.55 15.94
CA ALA A 36 67.31 -46.27 16.65
C ALA A 36 66.59 -45.22 15.79
N ASP A 37 66.90 -45.14 14.50
CA ASP A 37 66.22 -44.25 13.55
C ASP A 37 64.74 -44.60 13.41
N GLU A 38 64.40 -45.89 13.31
CA GLU A 38 63.02 -46.35 13.21
C GLU A 38 62.22 -46.07 14.50
N LYS A 39 62.85 -46.22 15.67
CA LYS A 39 62.26 -45.82 16.96
C LYS A 39 62.02 -44.31 17.03
N ALA A 40 63.00 -43.49 16.62
CA ALA A 40 62.84 -42.04 16.59
C ALA A 40 61.72 -41.61 15.63
N ALA A 41 61.61 -42.25 14.46
CA ALA A 41 60.53 -42.02 13.52
C ALA A 41 59.15 -42.39 14.10
N ARG A 42 59.08 -43.51 14.84
CA ARG A 42 57.85 -43.94 15.52
C ARG A 42 57.44 -42.99 16.64
N GLU A 43 58.39 -42.54 17.45
CA GLU A 43 58.15 -41.54 18.50
C GLU A 43 57.66 -40.20 17.92
N ALA A 44 58.25 -39.76 16.81
CA ALA A 44 57.80 -38.57 16.09
C ALA A 44 56.37 -38.73 15.53
N ALA A 45 56.05 -39.89 14.96
CA ALA A 45 54.71 -40.20 14.47
C ALA A 45 53.68 -40.25 15.60
N GLU A 46 54.01 -40.85 16.74
CA GLU A 46 53.15 -40.89 17.93
C GLU A 46 52.92 -39.48 18.50
N ALA A 47 53.94 -38.62 18.50
CA ALA A 47 53.80 -37.23 18.91
C ALA A 47 52.89 -36.42 17.95
N GLN A 48 52.98 -36.65 16.63
CA GLN A 48 52.07 -36.04 15.65
C GLN A 48 50.63 -36.52 15.85
N LEU A 49 50.42 -37.83 16.08
CA LEU A 49 49.10 -38.39 16.33
C LEU A 49 48.46 -37.79 17.59
N ARG A 50 49.25 -37.59 18.66
CA ARG A 50 48.77 -36.90 19.87
C ARG A 50 48.32 -35.47 19.59
N LYS A 51 49.12 -34.68 18.88
CA LYS A 51 48.76 -33.30 18.49
C LYS A 51 47.48 -33.27 17.64
N ALA A 52 47.39 -34.14 16.64
CA ALA A 52 46.19 -34.24 15.80
C ALA A 52 44.96 -34.66 16.63
N GLY A 53 45.12 -35.53 17.62
CA GLY A 53 44.06 -35.91 18.56
C GLY A 53 43.57 -34.75 19.42
N GLU A 54 44.48 -33.93 19.94
CA GLU A 54 44.16 -32.72 20.70
C GLU A 54 43.44 -31.67 19.84
N GLU A 55 43.91 -31.44 18.61
CA GLU A 55 43.26 -30.55 17.65
C GLU A 55 41.84 -31.03 17.29
N LEU A 56 41.65 -32.34 17.10
CA LEU A 56 40.35 -32.92 16.80
C LEU A 56 39.39 -32.81 18.00
N GLN A 57 39.88 -32.98 19.22
CA GLN A 57 39.08 -32.74 20.44
C GLN A 57 38.66 -31.28 20.55
N LYS A 58 39.58 -30.34 20.29
CA LYS A 58 39.30 -28.90 20.29
C LYS A 58 38.25 -28.54 19.24
N LEU A 59 38.44 -28.99 18.00
CA LEU A 59 37.50 -28.72 16.91
C LEU A 59 36.11 -29.31 17.19
N LYS A 60 36.05 -30.49 17.82
CA LYS A 60 34.77 -31.10 18.23
C LYS A 60 34.07 -30.27 19.31
N ALA A 61 34.81 -29.74 20.28
CA ALA A 61 34.27 -28.85 21.30
C ALA A 61 33.75 -27.55 20.69
N ASP A 62 34.50 -26.95 19.78
CA ASP A 62 34.09 -25.73 19.06
C ASP A 62 32.82 -25.98 18.23
N MET A 63 32.73 -27.12 17.53
CA MET A 63 31.55 -27.50 16.74
C MET A 63 30.30 -27.71 17.61
N LEU A 64 30.46 -28.31 18.80
CA LEU A 64 29.38 -28.41 19.79
C LEU A 64 28.94 -27.01 20.25
N GLY A 65 29.88 -26.12 20.56
CA GLY A 65 29.58 -24.74 20.94
C GLY A 65 28.81 -23.98 19.84
N VAL A 66 29.22 -24.11 18.58
CA VAL A 66 28.51 -23.50 17.44
C VAL A 66 27.10 -24.07 17.29
N LYS A 67 26.94 -25.40 17.45
CA LYS A 67 25.61 -26.03 17.39
C LYS A 67 24.70 -25.56 18.51
N ASP A 68 25.22 -25.40 19.73
CA ASP A 68 24.45 -24.91 20.86
C ASP A 68 24.04 -23.45 20.66
N GLN A 69 24.93 -22.61 20.14
CA GLN A 69 24.62 -21.24 19.74
C GLN A 69 23.53 -21.20 18.66
N GLN A 70 23.64 -22.05 17.64
CA GLN A 70 22.65 -22.13 16.57
C GLN A 70 21.29 -22.62 17.08
N ALA A 71 21.27 -23.58 18.00
CA ALA A 71 20.04 -24.03 18.63
C ALA A 71 19.40 -22.93 19.49
N ALA A 72 20.21 -22.13 20.19
CA ALA A 72 19.72 -20.99 20.97
C ALA A 72 19.12 -19.89 20.09
N THR A 73 19.79 -19.54 18.98
CA THR A 73 19.27 -18.53 18.04
C THR A 73 17.98 -18.98 17.37
N LEU A 74 17.89 -20.25 16.96
CA LEU A 74 16.66 -20.82 16.40
C LEU A 74 15.49 -20.71 17.39
N ARG A 75 15.69 -21.09 18.65
CA ARG A 75 14.65 -20.96 19.70
C ARG A 75 14.22 -19.50 19.90
N GLN A 76 15.16 -18.56 19.87
CA GLN A 76 14.85 -17.14 19.99
C GLN A 76 14.02 -16.64 18.79
N HIS A 77 14.37 -17.06 17.57
CA HIS A 77 13.62 -16.73 16.37
C HIS A 77 12.22 -17.34 16.37
N GLU A 78 12.07 -18.60 16.77
CA GLU A 78 10.78 -19.27 16.92
C GLU A 78 9.88 -18.54 17.92
N ALA A 79 10.40 -18.21 19.11
CA ALA A 79 9.67 -17.44 20.11
C ALA A 79 9.26 -16.05 19.60
N THR A 80 10.13 -15.39 18.83
CA THR A 80 9.83 -14.09 18.22
C THR A 80 8.73 -14.22 17.16
N LEU A 81 8.79 -15.25 16.32
CA LEU A 81 7.76 -15.53 15.31
C LEU A 81 6.41 -15.78 15.98
N GLU A 82 6.36 -16.59 17.02
CA GLU A 82 5.13 -16.89 17.75
C GLU A 82 4.52 -15.62 18.37
N ALA A 83 5.34 -14.75 18.97
CA ALA A 83 4.88 -13.45 19.47
C ALA A 83 4.29 -12.58 18.36
N ARG A 84 4.93 -12.52 17.19
CA ARG A 84 4.43 -11.77 16.02
C ARG A 84 3.14 -12.37 15.45
N PHE A 85 3.00 -13.68 15.43
CA PHE A 85 1.76 -14.33 15.01
C PHE A 85 0.61 -13.99 15.96
N ASN A 86 0.85 -13.98 17.26
CA ASN A 86 -0.14 -13.57 18.25
C ASN A 86 -0.55 -12.11 18.10
N GLU A 87 0.42 -11.21 17.88
CA GLU A 87 0.17 -9.79 17.59
C GLU A 87 -0.67 -9.63 16.32
N ASN A 88 -0.29 -10.30 15.22
CA ASN A 88 -1.03 -10.28 13.97
C ASN A 88 -2.46 -10.83 14.11
N ALA A 89 -2.67 -11.87 14.92
CA ALA A 89 -4.00 -12.41 15.18
C ALA A 89 -4.89 -11.40 15.94
N ILE A 90 -4.33 -10.70 16.93
CA ILE A 90 -5.03 -9.62 17.64
C ILE A 90 -5.36 -8.46 16.68
N LEU A 91 -4.38 -8.04 15.87
CA LEU A 91 -4.57 -6.97 14.89
C LEU A 91 -5.65 -7.35 13.88
N MET A 92 -5.64 -8.56 13.32
CA MET A 92 -6.70 -9.05 12.43
C MET A 92 -8.09 -8.99 13.07
N LYS A 93 -8.20 -9.39 14.34
CA LYS A 93 -9.48 -9.29 15.06
C LYS A 93 -9.93 -7.84 15.20
N SER A 94 -9.02 -6.94 15.59
CA SER A 94 -9.33 -5.51 15.73
C SER A 94 -9.72 -4.87 14.39
N LEU A 95 -9.03 -5.23 13.31
CA LEU A 95 -9.30 -4.76 11.95
C LEU A 95 -10.70 -5.20 11.52
N LYS A 96 -11.05 -6.46 11.72
CA LYS A 96 -12.39 -6.97 11.42
C LYS A 96 -13.47 -6.19 12.17
N THR A 97 -13.29 -5.95 13.47
CA THR A 97 -14.27 -5.16 14.25
C THR A 97 -14.37 -3.72 13.78
N ALA A 98 -13.29 -3.13 13.26
CA ALA A 98 -13.30 -1.79 12.70
C ALA A 98 -14.05 -1.75 11.36
N GLN A 99 -13.84 -2.76 10.49
CA GLN A 99 -14.57 -2.93 9.23
C GLN A 99 -16.07 -3.09 9.46
N ASP A 100 -16.47 -3.96 10.40
CA ASP A 100 -17.88 -4.17 10.75
C ASP A 100 -18.54 -2.86 11.24
N ARG A 101 -17.80 -2.03 12.00
CA ARG A 101 -18.27 -0.72 12.45
C ARG A 101 -18.37 0.28 11.30
N GLU A 102 -17.42 0.27 10.38
CA GLU A 102 -17.44 1.14 9.20
C GLU A 102 -18.67 0.84 8.34
N GLU A 103 -18.99 -0.43 8.09
CA GLU A 103 -20.19 -0.84 7.37
C GLU A 103 -21.48 -0.33 8.06
N GLN A 104 -21.56 -0.42 9.39
CA GLN A 104 -22.70 0.11 10.15
C GLN A 104 -22.84 1.63 10.00
N VAL A 105 -21.73 2.37 10.07
CA VAL A 105 -21.73 3.83 9.89
C VAL A 105 -22.18 4.18 8.46
N GLN A 106 -21.70 3.47 7.44
CA GLN A 106 -22.11 3.70 6.06
C GLN A 106 -23.61 3.49 5.87
N LEU A 107 -24.20 2.47 6.50
CA LEU A 107 -25.65 2.24 6.48
C LEU A 107 -26.41 3.39 7.15
N LEU A 108 -25.95 3.88 8.31
CA LEU A 108 -26.56 5.02 9.00
C LEU A 108 -26.47 6.30 8.17
N VAL A 109 -25.31 6.60 7.59
CA VAL A 109 -25.12 7.74 6.70
C VAL A 109 -26.06 7.66 5.50
N ALA A 110 -26.22 6.48 4.90
CA ALA A 110 -27.16 6.27 3.80
C ALA A 110 -28.62 6.53 4.21
N GLN A 111 -29.02 6.16 5.43
CA GLN A 111 -30.36 6.45 5.96
C GLN A 111 -30.58 7.95 6.19
N VAL A 112 -29.61 8.63 6.81
CA VAL A 112 -29.66 10.08 7.05
C VAL A 112 -29.72 10.85 5.73
N ASN A 113 -28.91 10.46 4.74
CA ASN A 113 -28.91 11.09 3.42
C ASN A 113 -30.29 10.98 2.73
N LYS A 114 -30.97 9.83 2.84
CA LYS A 114 -32.33 9.67 2.32
C LYS A 114 -33.31 10.61 3.03
N ALA A 115 -33.27 10.67 4.36
CA ALA A 115 -34.13 11.55 5.14
C ALA A 115 -33.88 13.03 4.81
N GLN A 116 -32.61 13.44 4.69
CA GLN A 116 -32.22 14.79 4.30
C GLN A 116 -32.71 15.12 2.88
N LEU A 117 -32.61 14.19 1.93
CA LEU A 117 -33.12 14.38 0.58
C LEU A 117 -34.66 14.56 0.56
N LEU A 118 -35.38 13.77 1.36
CA LEU A 118 -36.83 13.92 1.50
C LEU A 118 -37.19 15.25 2.17
N PHE A 119 -36.49 15.63 3.24
CA PHE A 119 -36.70 16.90 3.94
C PHE A 119 -36.47 18.10 3.02
N THR A 120 -35.35 18.11 2.31
CA THR A 120 -35.02 19.19 1.36
C THR A 120 -36.02 19.29 0.23
N ARG A 121 -36.48 18.16 -0.33
CA ARG A 121 -37.56 18.14 -1.33
C ARG A 121 -38.88 18.68 -0.79
N LEU A 122 -39.28 18.24 0.40
CA LEU A 122 -40.52 18.69 1.04
C LEU A 122 -40.46 20.18 1.36
N LEU A 123 -39.36 20.65 1.96
CA LEU A 123 -39.14 22.05 2.26
C LEU A 123 -39.20 22.90 0.99
N ASN A 124 -38.54 22.47 -0.08
CA ASN A 124 -38.57 23.19 -1.35
C ASN A 124 -39.98 23.23 -1.97
N ALA A 125 -40.73 22.12 -1.92
CA ALA A 125 -42.11 22.08 -2.40
C ALA A 125 -43.04 23.01 -1.58
N LEU A 126 -42.90 23.00 -0.25
CA LEU A 126 -43.63 23.91 0.64
C LEU A 126 -43.27 25.37 0.38
N LEU A 127 -41.98 25.67 0.20
CA LEU A 127 -41.51 27.01 -0.15
C LEU A 127 -42.06 27.44 -1.52
N GLN A 128 -42.11 26.57 -2.52
CA GLN A 128 -42.71 26.90 -3.82
C GLN A 128 -44.21 27.22 -3.72
N GLN A 129 -44.94 26.48 -2.88
CA GLN A 129 -46.37 26.71 -2.66
C GLN A 129 -46.66 27.96 -1.81
N ALA A 130 -45.85 28.21 -0.78
CA ALA A 130 -46.07 29.28 0.18
C ALA A 130 -45.40 30.61 -0.21
N ALA A 131 -44.28 30.58 -0.93
CA ALA A 131 -43.53 31.78 -1.29
C ALA A 131 -44.39 32.85 -1.99
N PRO A 132 -45.27 32.55 -2.97
CA PRO A 132 -46.08 33.57 -3.64
C PRO A 132 -47.01 34.33 -2.68
N ARG A 133 -47.38 33.71 -1.57
CA ARG A 133 -48.28 34.27 -0.55
C ARG A 133 -47.57 35.24 0.39
N TYR A 134 -46.31 34.96 0.72
CA TYR A 134 -45.52 35.78 1.66
C TYR A 134 -44.48 36.68 0.98
N LEU A 135 -44.30 36.56 -0.35
CA LEU A 135 -43.46 37.45 -1.13
C LEU A 135 -44.04 38.88 -1.15
N PRO A 136 -43.26 39.90 -0.71
CA PRO A 136 -43.60 41.30 -0.87
C PRO A 136 -43.98 41.65 -2.32
N ALA A 137 -44.93 42.58 -2.50
CA ALA A 137 -45.52 42.88 -3.80
C ALA A 137 -44.49 43.28 -4.87
N ASN A 138 -43.46 44.04 -4.48
CA ASN A 138 -42.33 44.43 -5.33
C ASN A 138 -41.52 43.23 -5.85
N ILE A 139 -41.22 42.23 -5.01
CA ILE A 139 -40.46 41.05 -5.44
C ILE A 139 -41.28 40.18 -6.40
N ARG A 140 -42.60 40.10 -6.21
CA ARG A 140 -43.49 39.40 -7.16
C ARG A 140 -43.56 40.11 -8.51
N LEU A 141 -43.58 41.44 -8.50
CA LEU A 141 -43.58 42.26 -9.70
C LEU A 141 -42.28 42.04 -10.48
N GLN A 142 -41.14 42.19 -9.82
CA GLN A 142 -39.82 41.96 -10.41
C GLN A 142 -39.67 40.56 -11.02
N ARG A 143 -40.12 39.51 -10.32
CA ARG A 143 -40.11 38.14 -10.87
C ARG A 143 -40.99 37.98 -12.11
N LYS A 144 -42.14 38.65 -12.17
CA LYS A 144 -43.02 38.60 -13.35
C LYS A 144 -42.37 39.29 -14.54
N CYS A 145 -41.77 40.46 -14.33
CA CYS A 145 -41.01 41.17 -15.36
C CYS A 145 -39.84 40.32 -15.87
N GLU A 146 -39.05 39.73 -14.96
CA GLU A 146 -37.92 38.85 -15.30
C GLU A 146 -38.35 37.62 -16.11
N LEU A 147 -39.49 37.00 -15.76
CA LEU A 147 -40.03 35.87 -16.53
C LEU A 147 -40.48 36.28 -17.93
N MET A 148 -41.07 37.47 -18.09
CA MET A 148 -41.47 37.98 -19.40
C MET A 148 -40.28 38.26 -20.30
N GLU A 149 -39.20 38.81 -19.75
CA GLU A 149 -37.93 39.05 -20.46
C GLU A 149 -37.23 37.74 -20.82
N LYS A 150 -37.08 36.82 -19.85
CA LYS A 150 -36.39 35.54 -20.05
C LYS A 150 -37.00 34.69 -21.16
N HIS A 151 -38.31 34.78 -21.35
CA HIS A 151 -39.05 34.05 -22.37
C HIS A 151 -39.40 34.90 -23.61
N SER A 152 -38.85 36.11 -23.72
CA SER A 152 -39.11 37.06 -24.82
C SER A 152 -40.60 37.28 -25.12
N LEU A 153 -41.43 37.27 -24.07
CA LEU A 153 -42.88 37.43 -24.17
C LEU A 153 -43.31 38.90 -24.30
N PHE A 154 -42.39 39.82 -24.04
CA PHE A 154 -42.62 41.26 -24.01
C PHE A 154 -41.60 41.99 -24.85
N ASP A 155 -42.05 42.93 -25.67
CA ASP A 155 -41.20 43.82 -26.44
C ASP A 155 -41.28 45.23 -25.84
N PRO A 156 -40.29 45.65 -25.02
CA PRO A 156 -40.33 46.95 -24.35
C PRO A 156 -40.25 48.12 -25.33
N VAL A 157 -39.51 47.96 -26.43
CA VAL A 157 -39.35 49.02 -27.43
C VAL A 157 -40.66 49.23 -28.17
N TRP A 158 -41.30 48.14 -28.60
CA TRP A 158 -42.62 48.23 -29.22
C TRP A 158 -43.66 48.79 -28.25
N TYR A 159 -43.65 48.34 -27.00
CA TYR A 159 -44.61 48.78 -25.99
C TYR A 159 -44.53 50.28 -25.72
N LEU A 160 -43.34 50.84 -25.54
CA LEU A 160 -43.17 52.29 -25.31
C LEU A 160 -43.56 53.12 -26.54
N ASN A 161 -43.26 52.61 -27.75
CA ASN A 161 -43.69 53.28 -28.98
C ASN A 161 -45.22 53.34 -29.14
N GLN A 162 -45.95 52.32 -28.65
CA GLN A 162 -47.41 52.30 -28.70
C GLN A 162 -48.07 53.03 -27.52
N ASN A 163 -47.31 53.33 -26.47
CA ASN A 163 -47.80 53.93 -25.24
C ASN A 163 -46.93 55.16 -24.87
N PRO A 164 -47.07 56.29 -25.61
CA PRO A 164 -46.27 57.49 -25.38
C PRO A 164 -46.42 58.06 -23.97
N ASP A 165 -47.59 57.89 -23.35
CA ASP A 165 -47.87 58.26 -21.96
C ASP A 165 -46.93 57.58 -20.95
N VAL A 166 -46.60 56.31 -21.20
CA VAL A 166 -45.66 55.53 -20.37
C VAL A 166 -44.22 55.96 -20.65
N SER A 167 -43.91 56.21 -21.93
CA SER A 167 -42.59 56.68 -22.36
C SER A 167 -42.24 58.06 -21.79
N GLU A 168 -43.18 58.99 -21.80
CA GLU A 168 -43.01 60.36 -21.27
C GLU A 168 -42.91 60.37 -19.74
N ALA A 169 -43.61 59.45 -19.06
CA ALA A 169 -43.52 59.27 -17.61
C ALA A 169 -42.18 58.64 -17.15
N GLY A 170 -41.37 58.09 -18.07
CA GLY A 170 -40.08 57.47 -17.76
C GLY A 170 -40.19 56.20 -16.91
N VAL A 171 -41.35 55.55 -16.90
CA VAL A 171 -41.60 54.32 -16.14
C VAL A 171 -41.12 53.11 -16.95
N ASP A 172 -40.61 52.09 -16.26
CA ASP A 172 -40.22 50.84 -16.92
C ASP A 172 -41.42 50.18 -17.62
N ALA A 173 -41.22 49.79 -18.88
CA ALA A 173 -42.27 49.29 -19.75
C ALA A 173 -42.89 47.98 -19.22
N ALA A 174 -42.05 47.06 -18.73
CA ALA A 174 -42.51 45.77 -18.22
C ALA A 174 -43.19 45.94 -16.86
N GLU A 175 -42.65 46.80 -15.98
CA GLU A 175 -43.27 47.14 -14.71
C GLU A 175 -44.66 47.77 -14.90
N HIS A 176 -44.76 48.76 -15.80
CA HIS A 176 -46.03 49.40 -16.13
C HIS A 176 -47.03 48.39 -16.70
N PHE A 177 -46.60 47.54 -17.62
CA PHE A 177 -47.47 46.55 -18.23
C PHE A 177 -48.06 45.57 -17.20
N VAL A 178 -47.23 45.02 -16.32
CA VAL A 178 -47.66 44.04 -15.31
C VAL A 178 -48.55 44.68 -14.24
N SER A 179 -48.31 45.94 -13.90
CA SER A 179 -49.06 46.66 -12.86
C SER A 179 -50.38 47.27 -13.36
N HIS A 180 -50.39 47.84 -14.57
CA HIS A 180 -51.51 48.62 -15.11
C HIS A 180 -51.91 48.17 -16.52
N GLY A 181 -50.93 48.02 -17.42
CA GLY A 181 -51.17 47.78 -18.84
C GLY A 181 -52.05 46.56 -19.15
N LEU A 182 -51.91 45.47 -18.40
CA LEU A 182 -52.76 44.28 -18.58
C LEU A 182 -54.24 44.55 -18.24
N ARG A 183 -54.52 45.34 -17.20
CA ARG A 183 -55.89 45.70 -16.79
C ARG A 183 -56.52 46.72 -17.75
N GLU A 184 -55.68 47.56 -18.33
CA GLU A 184 -56.05 48.52 -19.37
C GLU A 184 -56.22 47.85 -20.75
N GLY A 185 -55.93 46.55 -20.85
CA GLY A 185 -56.05 45.79 -22.10
C GLY A 185 -55.00 46.14 -23.14
N ARG A 186 -53.87 46.75 -22.74
CA ARG A 186 -52.75 47.02 -23.64
C ARG A 186 -52.10 45.69 -24.07
N SER A 187 -51.52 45.67 -25.26
CA SER A 187 -50.84 44.48 -25.79
C SER A 187 -49.36 44.43 -25.39
N VAL A 188 -48.78 43.24 -25.28
CA VAL A 188 -47.36 43.03 -24.87
C VAL A 188 -46.37 43.14 -26.03
N ASN A 189 -46.85 42.91 -27.25
CA ASN A 189 -46.07 42.93 -28.48
C ASN A 189 -47.03 43.03 -29.68
N ARG A 190 -46.45 43.21 -30.86
CA ARG A 190 -47.19 43.34 -32.12
C ARG A 190 -48.05 42.11 -32.44
N THR A 191 -47.54 40.90 -32.21
CA THR A 191 -48.23 39.67 -32.58
C THR A 191 -49.51 39.48 -31.77
N MET A 192 -49.49 39.80 -30.47
CA MET A 192 -50.67 39.75 -29.62
C MET A 192 -51.70 40.82 -29.98
N GLU A 193 -51.25 42.00 -30.41
CA GLU A 193 -52.12 43.07 -30.89
C GLU A 193 -52.84 42.66 -32.19
N ASP A 194 -52.10 42.09 -33.16
CA ASP A 194 -52.68 41.62 -34.43
C ASP A 194 -53.68 40.47 -34.19
N LEU A 195 -53.36 39.57 -33.26
CA LEU A 195 -54.27 38.49 -32.84
C LEU A 195 -55.55 39.07 -32.22
N ARG A 196 -55.42 40.05 -31.33
CA ARG A 196 -56.56 40.71 -30.69
C ARG A 196 -57.49 41.35 -31.72
N ARG A 197 -56.94 42.12 -32.66
CA ARG A 197 -57.72 42.74 -33.76
C ARG A 197 -58.44 41.71 -34.63
N SER A 198 -57.76 40.60 -34.92
CA SER A 198 -58.34 39.50 -35.69
C SER A 198 -59.52 38.84 -34.96
N VAL A 199 -59.41 38.67 -33.63
CA VAL A 199 -60.50 38.15 -32.80
C VAL A 199 -61.68 39.12 -32.75
N GLU A 200 -61.43 40.41 -32.57
CA GLU A 200 -62.47 41.45 -32.56
C GLU A 200 -63.23 41.49 -33.91
N ALA A 201 -62.52 41.40 -35.03
CA ALA A 201 -63.12 41.34 -36.38
C ALA A 201 -64.03 40.11 -36.56
N LEU A 202 -63.61 38.94 -36.07
CA LEU A 202 -64.40 37.70 -36.12
C LEU A 202 -65.64 37.74 -35.21
N GLN A 203 -65.56 38.42 -34.07
CA GLN A 203 -66.70 38.60 -33.16
C GLN A 203 -67.70 39.63 -33.69
N GLY A 204 -67.22 40.66 -34.39
CA GLY A 204 -68.07 41.66 -35.07
C GLY A 204 -68.85 41.11 -36.25
N GLN A 205 -68.34 40.09 -36.95
CA GLN A 205 -69.05 39.38 -38.04
C GLN A 205 -70.10 38.37 -37.56
N ARG A 206 -70.16 38.05 -36.27
CA ARG A 206 -71.11 37.11 -35.66
C ARG A 206 -72.35 37.77 -35.04
N ARG A 207 -72.48 39.09 -35.13
CA ARG A 207 -73.66 39.87 -34.70
C ARG A 207 -74.42 40.37 -35.93
#